data_AF-A0A2V2GRK8-F1
#
_entry.id   AF-A0A2V2GRK8-F1
#
_cell.length_a   1.000
_cell.length_b   1.000
_cell.length_c   1.000
_cell.angle_alpha   90.00
_cell.angle_beta   90.00
_cell.angle_gamma   90.00
#
_symmetry.space_group_name_H-M   'P 1'
#
loop_
_entity.id
_entity.type
_entity.pdbx_description
1 polymer ?
#
loop_
_entity_poly.entity_id
_entity_poly.type
_entity_poly.pdbx_seq_one_letter_code
_entity_poly.pdbx_strand_id
1 'polypeptide(L)'
;MKKLYILMAGLMLASAFMLVNNPPLFAAFSPVSEVYSADGSMGAGSVYGVFETVNGKSGESCRVDRENFSLQECIKYFQAEIIFTERVENTVSVYLYSPKIKRYKIVKGEKINLHVAFAAEYVALGSPLVYGSY
;
A
#
# COMPACT_ATOMS: atom_id res chain seq x y z
N MET A 1 -35.60 17.84 12.97
CA MET A 1 -34.32 18.17 13.64
C MET A 1 -33.72 16.98 14.38
N LYS A 2 -34.36 16.38 15.41
CA LYS A 2 -33.80 15.21 16.16
C LYS A 2 -33.35 14.02 15.28
N LYS A 3 -34.12 13.65 14.25
CA LYS A 3 -33.76 12.57 13.31
C LYS A 3 -32.50 12.88 12.47
N LEU A 4 -32.24 14.16 12.19
CA LEU A 4 -31.07 14.60 11.43
C LEU A 4 -29.79 14.50 12.28
N TYR A 5 -29.86 14.84 13.57
CA TYR A 5 -28.72 14.70 14.49
C TYR A 5 -28.32 13.24 14.71
N ILE A 6 -29.30 12.34 14.83
CA ILE A 6 -29.03 10.89 14.97
C ILE A 6 -28.35 10.35 13.71
N LEU A 7 -28.80 10.76 12.52
CA LEU A 7 -28.18 10.37 11.25
C LEU A 7 -26.73 10.90 11.15
N MET A 8 -26.50 12.17 11.48
CA MET A 8 -25.16 12.75 11.46
C MET A 8 -24.22 12.08 12.46
N ALA A 9 -24.67 11.79 13.68
CA ALA A 9 -23.88 11.06 14.67
C ALA A 9 -23.53 9.65 14.18
N GLY A 10 -24.49 8.95 13.54
CA GLY A 10 -24.26 7.64 12.93
C GLY A 10 -23.22 7.68 11.81
N LEU A 11 -23.27 8.69 10.93
CA LEU A 11 -22.28 8.89 9.86
C LEU A 11 -20.88 9.20 10.40
N MET A 12 -20.78 10.06 11.43
CA MET A 12 -19.49 10.33 12.08
C MET A 12 -18.90 9.07 12.72
N LEU A 13 -19.72 8.29 13.43
CA LEU A 13 -19.27 7.02 14.03
C LEU A 13 -18.81 6.02 12.96
N ALA A 14 -19.54 5.91 11.84
CA ALA A 14 -19.13 5.05 10.74
C ALA A 14 -17.79 5.50 10.13
N SER A 15 -17.59 6.81 9.91
CA SER A 15 -16.31 7.33 9.40
C SER A 15 -15.14 7.08 10.37
N ALA A 16 -15.34 7.31 11.67
CA ALA A 16 -14.33 7.05 12.69
C ALA A 16 -13.97 5.55 12.74
N PHE A 17 -14.99 4.69 12.67
CA PHE A 17 -14.79 3.24 12.62
C PHE A 17 -14.02 2.81 11.36
N MET A 18 -14.29 3.41 10.19
CA MET A 18 -13.54 3.10 8.97
C MET A 18 -12.08 3.54 9.05
N LEU A 19 -11.80 4.71 9.63
CA LEU A 19 -10.44 5.21 9.80
C LEU A 19 -9.59 4.32 10.71
N VAL A 20 -10.16 3.88 11.84
CA VAL A 20 -9.46 2.99 12.79
C VAL A 20 -9.16 1.62 12.17
N ASN A 21 -10.04 1.13 11.30
CA ASN A 21 -9.91 -0.21 10.71
C ASN A 21 -9.15 -0.25 9.37
N ASN A 22 -8.73 0.89 8.84
CA ASN A 22 -8.03 0.96 7.56
C ASN A 22 -6.77 1.83 7.64
N PRO A 23 -5.82 1.54 8.54
CA PRO A 23 -4.58 2.30 8.65
C PRO A 23 -3.74 2.22 7.37
N PRO A 24 -2.76 3.13 7.18
CA PRO A 24 -1.75 2.98 6.15
C PRO A 24 -1.03 1.66 6.34
N LEU A 25 -0.97 0.86 5.28
CA LEU A 25 -0.32 -0.45 5.28
C LEU A 25 1.18 -0.32 5.60
N PHE A 26 1.81 0.76 5.15
CA PHE A 26 3.25 0.98 5.30
C PHE A 26 3.63 1.98 6.41
N ALA A 27 2.71 2.25 7.35
CA ALA A 27 2.95 3.18 8.46
C ALA A 27 4.19 2.82 9.31
N ALA A 28 4.56 1.53 9.38
CA ALA A 28 5.75 1.06 10.08
C ALA A 28 7.08 1.31 9.33
N PHE A 29 7.01 1.62 8.03
CA PHE A 29 8.19 1.79 7.16
C PHE A 29 8.39 3.25 6.75
N SER A 30 7.31 4.01 6.59
CA SER A 30 7.39 5.42 6.23
C SER A 30 6.22 6.20 6.84
N PRO A 31 6.45 7.42 7.35
CA PRO A 31 5.37 8.30 7.80
C PRO A 31 4.52 8.83 6.63
N VAL A 32 5.04 8.74 5.39
CA VAL A 32 4.36 9.17 4.18
C VAL A 32 4.05 7.95 3.32
N SER A 33 2.78 7.75 3.01
CA SER A 33 2.33 6.73 2.05
C SER A 33 1.47 7.41 0.98
N GLU A 34 1.59 6.95 -0.25
CA GLU A 34 0.75 7.33 -1.38
C GLU A 34 -0.35 6.29 -1.56
N VAL A 35 -1.57 6.73 -1.81
CA VAL A 35 -2.73 5.88 -2.01
C VAL A 35 -3.16 5.93 -3.47
N TYR A 36 -3.36 4.76 -4.06
CA TYR A 36 -3.90 4.64 -5.41
C TYR A 36 -5.42 4.51 -5.37
N SER A 37 -6.09 5.27 -6.23
CA SER A 37 -7.54 5.20 -6.46
C SER A 37 -7.91 4.40 -7.71
N ALA A 38 -6.95 4.15 -8.61
CA ALA A 38 -7.08 3.33 -9.82
C ALA A 38 -5.85 2.45 -10.01
N ASP A 39 -5.96 1.39 -10.81
CA ASP A 39 -4.82 0.53 -11.15
C ASP A 39 -4.00 1.14 -12.31
N GLY A 40 -2.68 0.92 -12.28
CA GLY A 40 -1.76 1.24 -13.39
C GLY A 40 -1.04 2.58 -13.26
N SER A 41 -0.11 2.85 -14.18
CA SER A 41 0.77 4.03 -14.19
C SER A 41 0.05 5.37 -14.36
N MET A 42 -1.22 5.35 -14.76
CA MET A 42 -2.07 6.54 -14.88
C MET A 42 -2.85 6.86 -13.59
N GLY A 43 -2.83 5.98 -12.59
CA GLY A 43 -3.39 6.25 -11.28
C GLY A 43 -2.47 7.21 -10.53
N ALA A 44 -2.74 8.51 -10.62
CA ALA A 44 -2.05 9.49 -9.78
C ALA A 44 -2.26 9.10 -8.30
N GLY A 45 -1.18 8.75 -7.62
CA GLY A 45 -1.20 8.54 -6.17
C GLY A 45 -1.47 9.87 -5.47
N SER A 46 -2.36 9.89 -4.48
CA SER A 46 -2.48 11.03 -3.56
C SER A 46 -1.82 10.67 -2.22
N VAL A 47 -1.33 11.68 -1.51
CA VAL A 47 -0.83 11.46 -0.14
C VAL A 47 -1.95 10.89 0.71
N TYR A 48 -1.65 9.88 1.52
CA TYR A 48 -2.61 9.23 2.40
C TYR A 48 -3.40 10.25 3.22
N GLY A 49 -4.72 10.25 3.06
CA GLY A 49 -5.64 11.18 3.69
C GLY A 49 -6.95 10.54 4.14
N VAL A 50 -7.72 11.28 4.94
CA VAL A 50 -9.02 10.86 5.48
C VAL A 50 -10.01 10.56 4.35
N PHE A 51 -9.95 11.31 3.25
CA PHE A 51 -10.87 11.16 2.12
C PHE A 51 -10.62 9.86 1.34
N GLU A 52 -9.36 9.56 1.07
CA GLU A 52 -8.89 8.35 0.38
C GLU A 52 -9.20 7.08 1.16
N THR A 53 -9.12 7.16 2.50
CA THR A 53 -9.42 6.04 3.40
C THR A 53 -10.89 5.65 3.34
N VAL A 54 -11.79 6.64 3.22
CA VAL A 54 -13.25 6.47 3.19
C VAL A 54 -13.74 6.07 1.81
N ASN A 55 -13.11 6.55 0.74
CA ASN A 55 -13.53 6.28 -0.64
C ASN A 55 -13.05 4.90 -1.18
N GLY A 56 -12.19 4.22 -0.42
CA GLY A 56 -11.64 2.90 -0.76
C GLY A 56 -10.38 3.00 -1.62
N LYS A 57 -9.27 2.44 -1.11
CA LYS A 57 -7.99 2.38 -1.81
C LYS A 57 -7.86 1.16 -2.71
N SER A 58 -7.45 1.33 -3.96
CA SER A 58 -7.08 0.22 -4.88
C SER A 58 -5.67 -0.29 -4.61
N GLY A 59 -4.83 0.53 -3.96
CA GLY A 59 -3.52 0.16 -3.50
C GLY A 59 -2.88 1.26 -2.66
N GLU A 60 -1.66 1.00 -2.21
CA GLU A 60 -0.83 1.93 -1.44
C GLU A 60 0.63 1.74 -1.85
N SER A 61 1.44 2.78 -1.73
CA SER A 61 2.89 2.67 -1.76
C SER A 61 3.54 3.61 -0.76
N CYS A 62 4.82 3.37 -0.46
CA CYS A 62 5.65 4.33 0.24
C CYS A 62 7.08 4.28 -0.29
N ARG A 63 7.86 5.31 0.04
CA ARG A 63 9.31 5.34 -0.17
C ARG A 63 10.02 5.30 1.17
N VAL A 64 11.09 4.52 1.22
CA VAL A 64 11.98 4.36 2.37
C VAL A 64 13.40 4.59 1.89
N ASP A 65 14.21 5.28 2.68
CA ASP A 65 15.63 5.42 2.38
C ASP A 65 16.28 4.05 2.31
N ARG A 66 17.12 3.83 1.29
CA ARG A 66 17.69 2.52 1.01
C ARG A 66 18.54 1.98 2.17
N GLU A 67 19.25 2.86 2.85
CA GLU A 67 20.11 2.52 4.00
C GLU A 67 19.31 2.07 5.23
N ASN A 68 18.05 2.51 5.34
CA ASN A 68 17.17 2.24 6.47
C ASN A 68 16.22 1.06 6.21
N PHE A 69 16.33 0.40 5.05
CA PHE A 69 15.42 -0.67 4.66
C PHE A 69 16.09 -2.06 4.72
N SER A 70 15.39 -3.01 5.33
CA SER A 70 15.73 -4.44 5.34
C SER A 70 14.61 -5.27 4.72
N LEU A 71 14.94 -6.00 3.64
CA LEU A 71 13.98 -6.90 3.00
C LEU A 71 13.57 -8.03 3.95
N GLN A 72 14.49 -8.54 4.75
CA GLN A 72 14.25 -9.61 5.70
C GLN A 72 13.26 -9.17 6.79
N GLU A 73 13.40 -7.95 7.30
CA GLU A 73 12.46 -7.38 8.27
C GLU A 73 11.10 -7.12 7.65
N CYS A 74 11.06 -6.63 6.40
CA CYS A 74 9.82 -6.46 5.65
C CYS A 74 9.07 -7.78 5.47
N ILE A 75 9.78 -8.83 5.02
CA ILE A 75 9.26 -10.19 4.88
C ILE A 75 8.71 -10.70 6.21
N LYS A 76 9.46 -10.53 7.30
CA LYS A 76 9.03 -10.96 8.64
C LYS A 76 7.79 -10.20 9.12
N TYR A 77 7.75 -8.88 8.93
CA TYR A 77 6.64 -8.02 9.35
C TYR A 77 5.34 -8.39 8.66
N PHE A 78 5.41 -8.62 7.33
CA PHE A 78 4.24 -9.00 6.53
C PHE A 78 3.98 -10.51 6.49
N GLN A 79 4.85 -11.34 7.07
CA GLN A 79 4.80 -12.80 6.90
C GLN A 79 4.74 -13.18 5.41
N ALA A 80 5.55 -12.50 4.61
CA ALA A 80 5.51 -12.60 3.16
C ALA A 80 6.42 -13.71 2.63
N GLU A 81 6.13 -14.19 1.43
CA GLU A 81 6.95 -15.11 0.66
C GLU A 81 7.35 -14.43 -0.65
N ILE A 82 8.62 -14.54 -1.04
CA ILE A 82 9.09 -14.08 -2.34
C ILE A 82 8.56 -15.05 -3.40
N ILE A 83 7.77 -14.55 -4.33
CA ILE A 83 7.24 -15.35 -5.45
C ILE A 83 8.23 -15.35 -6.61
N PHE A 84 8.66 -14.16 -7.03
CA PHE A 84 9.71 -14.01 -8.04
C PHE A 84 10.39 -12.66 -7.93
N THR A 85 11.53 -12.54 -8.62
CA THR A 85 12.28 -11.29 -8.74
C THR A 85 12.50 -10.94 -10.21
N GLU A 86 12.60 -9.66 -10.49
CA GLU A 86 12.98 -9.13 -11.79
C GLU A 86 14.09 -8.10 -11.62
N ARG A 87 14.99 -8.02 -12.60
CA ARG A 87 15.98 -6.96 -12.69
C ARG A 87 15.86 -6.31 -14.04
N VAL A 88 15.67 -4.99 -14.04
CA VAL A 88 15.65 -4.16 -15.24
C VAL A 88 16.64 -3.03 -15.00
N GLU A 89 17.67 -2.95 -15.82
CA GLU A 89 18.79 -2.01 -15.66
C GLU A 89 19.36 -2.06 -14.22
N ASN A 90 19.24 -0.96 -13.49
CA ASN A 90 19.75 -0.80 -12.12
C ASN A 90 18.67 -1.04 -11.05
N THR A 91 17.45 -1.38 -11.44
CA THR A 91 16.32 -1.60 -10.54
C THR A 91 16.10 -3.09 -10.32
N VAL A 92 15.94 -3.48 -9.05
CA VAL A 92 15.55 -4.84 -8.66
C VAL A 92 14.15 -4.80 -8.10
N SER A 93 13.23 -5.56 -8.68
CA SER A 93 11.86 -5.73 -8.22
C SER A 93 11.68 -7.10 -7.58
N VAL A 94 11.15 -7.14 -6.37
CA VAL A 94 10.84 -8.35 -5.61
C VAL A 94 9.34 -8.39 -5.43
N TYR A 95 8.70 -9.41 -6.00
CA TYR A 95 7.27 -9.62 -5.97
C TYR A 95 6.94 -10.66 -4.91
N LEU A 96 6.10 -10.31 -3.95
CA LEU A 96 5.79 -11.11 -2.78
C LEU A 96 4.30 -11.35 -2.61
N TYR A 97 3.99 -12.43 -1.91
CA TYR A 97 2.67 -12.70 -1.37
C TYR A 97 2.70 -12.70 0.16
N SER A 98 1.75 -12.01 0.79
CA SER A 98 1.54 -11.99 2.23
C SER A 98 0.09 -12.36 2.56
N PRO A 99 -0.16 -13.32 3.45
CA PRO A 99 -1.52 -13.61 3.92
C PRO A 99 -2.13 -12.46 4.74
N LYS A 100 -1.31 -11.51 5.22
CA LYS A 100 -1.77 -10.33 5.97
C LYS A 100 -2.39 -9.25 5.07
N ILE A 101 -2.19 -9.33 3.76
CA ILE A 101 -2.68 -8.36 2.78
C ILE A 101 -3.78 -9.02 1.92
N LYS A 102 -5.03 -8.58 2.08
CA LYS A 102 -6.17 -9.22 1.40
C LYS A 102 -6.22 -8.97 -0.11
N ARG A 103 -5.84 -7.78 -0.57
CA ARG A 103 -5.93 -7.37 -1.98
C ARG A 103 -4.70 -7.86 -2.74
N TYR A 104 -4.88 -8.45 -3.92
CA TYR A 104 -3.80 -8.94 -4.76
C TYR A 104 -4.03 -8.63 -6.24
N LYS A 105 -3.00 -8.81 -7.04
CA LYS A 105 -3.01 -8.84 -8.50
C LYS A 105 -2.41 -10.16 -8.98
N ILE A 106 -2.84 -10.60 -10.16
CA ILE A 106 -2.22 -11.73 -10.84
C ILE A 106 -1.11 -11.20 -11.73
N VAL A 107 0.13 -11.62 -11.47
CA VAL A 107 1.30 -11.29 -12.29
C VAL A 107 1.98 -12.60 -12.67
N LYS A 108 2.13 -12.85 -13.97
CA LYS A 108 2.69 -14.11 -14.50
C LYS A 108 1.98 -15.37 -13.96
N GLY A 109 0.68 -15.30 -13.72
CA GLY A 109 -0.11 -16.41 -13.16
C GLY A 109 -0.09 -16.52 -11.64
N GLU A 110 0.74 -15.73 -10.96
CA GLU A 110 0.91 -15.79 -9.51
C GLU A 110 0.19 -14.65 -8.78
N LYS A 111 -0.26 -14.91 -7.55
CA LYS A 111 -0.87 -13.89 -6.68
C LYS A 111 0.21 -13.03 -6.04
N ILE A 112 0.24 -11.75 -6.39
CA ILE A 112 1.12 -10.75 -5.79
C ILE A 112 0.30 -9.72 -5.03
N ASN A 113 0.66 -9.42 -3.80
CA ASN A 113 0.01 -8.38 -3.01
C ASN A 113 0.99 -7.47 -2.25
N LEU A 114 2.29 -7.72 -2.39
CA LEU A 114 3.35 -6.87 -1.90
C LEU A 114 4.45 -6.82 -2.96
N HIS A 115 4.96 -5.63 -3.24
CA HIS A 115 6.04 -5.40 -4.20
C HIS A 115 7.08 -4.49 -3.53
N VAL A 116 8.35 -4.90 -3.63
CA VAL A 116 9.51 -4.11 -3.19
C VAL A 116 10.37 -3.80 -4.40
N ALA A 117 10.51 -2.53 -4.75
CA ALA A 117 11.36 -2.07 -5.84
C ALA A 117 12.56 -1.30 -5.28
N PHE A 118 13.76 -1.79 -5.57
CA PHE A 118 15.02 -1.18 -5.19
C PHE A 118 15.49 -0.23 -6.30
N ALA A 119 15.27 1.08 -6.10
CA ALA A 119 15.85 2.14 -6.93
C ALA A 119 17.24 2.53 -6.39
N ALA A 120 17.95 3.43 -7.08
CA ALA A 120 19.31 3.84 -6.70
C ALA A 120 19.37 4.38 -5.25
N GLU A 121 18.53 5.36 -4.92
CA GLU A 121 18.58 6.09 -3.65
C GLU A 121 17.57 5.60 -2.60
N TYR A 122 16.53 4.89 -3.03
CA TYR A 122 15.41 4.53 -2.16
C TYR A 122 14.84 3.15 -2.50
N VAL A 123 14.03 2.64 -1.58
CA VAL A 123 13.21 1.45 -1.78
C VAL A 123 11.74 1.85 -1.79
N ALA A 124 11.03 1.49 -2.85
CA ALA A 124 9.58 1.61 -2.91
C ALA A 124 8.92 0.33 -2.43
N LEU A 125 7.97 0.46 -1.51
CA LEU A 125 7.06 -0.61 -1.11
C LEU A 125 5.70 -0.33 -1.72
N GLY A 126 5.01 -1.34 -2.23
CA GLY A 126 3.69 -1.17 -2.82
C GLY A 126 2.79 -2.37 -2.62
N SER A 127 1.49 -2.11 -2.56
CA SER A 127 0.45 -3.13 -2.49
C SER A 127 -0.74 -2.72 -3.36
N PRO A 128 -1.25 -3.58 -4.26
CA PRO A 128 -0.66 -4.88 -4.62
C PRO A 128 0.69 -4.74 -5.33
N LEU A 129 0.85 -3.65 -6.07
CA LEU A 129 2.04 -3.32 -6.83
C LEU A 129 2.40 -1.84 -6.62
N VAL A 130 3.68 -1.56 -6.70
CA VAL A 130 4.24 -0.21 -6.89
C VAL A 130 3.81 0.30 -8.29
N TYR A 131 2.99 1.35 -8.36
CA TYR A 131 2.47 1.95 -9.60
C TYR A 131 2.96 3.39 -9.79
N GLY A 132 3.61 3.68 -10.92
CA GLY A 132 4.24 4.97 -11.21
C GLY A 132 5.66 4.81 -11.77
N SER A 133 6.36 5.93 -11.97
CA SER A 133 7.78 5.95 -12.34
C SER A 133 8.64 5.91 -11.08
N TYR A 134 9.63 5.01 -11.03
CA TYR A 134 10.52 4.81 -9.88
C TYR A 134 11.98 4.78 -10.29
#